data_AF-A0A3L7SQ54-F1
#
_entry.id   AF-A0A3L7SQ54-F1
#
_cell.length_a   1.000
_cell.length_b   1.000
_cell.length_c   1.000
_cell.angle_alpha   90.00
_cell.angle_beta   90.00
_cell.angle_gamma   90.00
#
_symmetry.space_group_name_H-M   'P 1'
#
loop_
_entity.id
_entity.type
_entity.pdbx_description
1 polymer ?
#
loop_
_entity_poly.entity_id
_entity_poly.type
_entity_poly.pdbx_seq_one_letter_code
_entity_poly.pdbx_strand_id
1 'polypeptide(L)'
;MATVDYETRFQDRFDDSEDGMRHPFAVADSGISDAVRAEADALLTPPAVKPRTTPRRQQRFHRLADVRQQQGVTLRNVARRLGVEMSVARRQEQEDCDLRISDLLGWQEVLEVPIAELLVEADGQLSGPVLERSRMVKLMKTAAAIREQTDGTATHRLANMLIGQILEIMPELQDVSPWHQAVQKRTPEDVGRAGINVVSEEVFEHPTT
;
A
#
# COMPACT_ATOMS: atom_id res chain seq x y z
N MET A 1 -1.25 52.95 -9.57
CA MET A 1 -0.74 52.52 -10.88
C MET A 1 0.50 53.34 -11.19
N ALA A 2 1.65 52.68 -11.30
CA ALA A 2 2.83 53.07 -12.09
C ALA A 2 3.89 51.98 -11.86
N THR A 3 4.21 51.24 -12.92
CA THR A 3 5.20 50.16 -12.97
C THR A 3 6.62 50.73 -12.98
N VAL A 4 7.53 50.03 -12.30
CA VAL A 4 8.95 50.38 -12.19
C VAL A 4 9.70 49.67 -13.32
N ASP A 5 10.27 50.44 -14.25
CA ASP A 5 11.22 49.95 -15.25
C ASP A 5 12.63 49.93 -14.66
N TYR A 6 13.32 48.79 -14.77
CA TYR A 6 14.71 48.63 -14.36
C TYR A 6 15.55 48.29 -15.58
N GLU A 7 16.21 49.29 -16.16
CA GLU A 7 17.24 49.10 -17.19
C GLU A 7 18.60 48.84 -16.50
N THR A 8 19.16 47.65 -16.69
CA THR A 8 20.54 47.35 -16.28
C THR A 8 21.46 47.50 -17.50
N ARG A 9 22.28 48.55 -17.48
CA ARG A 9 23.45 48.70 -18.36
C ARG A 9 24.46 47.59 -18.05
N PHE A 10 24.84 46.82 -19.06
CA PHE A 10 26.13 46.15 -19.11
C PHE A 10 26.91 46.69 -20.31
N GLN A 11 27.93 47.51 -20.01
CA GLN A 11 29.04 47.79 -20.91
C GLN A 11 30.04 46.65 -20.74
N ASP A 12 30.38 45.96 -21.82
CA ASP A 12 31.68 45.29 -21.89
C ASP A 12 32.34 45.57 -23.25
N ARG A 13 33.64 45.75 -23.16
CA ARG A 13 34.53 46.54 -24.02
C ARG A 13 35.60 45.59 -24.50
N PHE A 14 35.67 45.23 -25.77
CA PHE A 14 36.86 44.73 -26.50
C PHE A 14 36.52 44.80 -27.99
N ASP A 15 36.87 45.86 -28.71
CA ASP A 15 38.14 46.15 -29.42
C ASP A 15 38.37 45.24 -30.64
N ASP A 16 38.25 45.85 -31.82
CA ASP A 16 38.52 45.31 -33.16
C ASP A 16 40.03 45.10 -33.35
N SER A 17 40.45 43.99 -33.97
CA SER A 17 41.62 43.95 -34.89
C SER A 17 41.72 42.59 -35.59
N GLU A 18 41.54 42.60 -36.91
CA GLU A 18 41.99 41.56 -37.83
C GLU A 18 43.52 41.49 -37.85
N ASP A 19 44.11 40.31 -37.67
CA ASP A 19 45.48 40.05 -38.13
C ASP A 19 45.58 38.63 -38.72
N GLY A 20 46.11 38.57 -39.94
CA GLY A 20 46.18 37.39 -40.77
C GLY A 20 47.41 36.55 -40.47
N MET A 21 47.21 35.30 -40.07
CA MET A 21 48.21 34.25 -40.22
C MET A 21 47.56 32.96 -40.67
N ARG A 22 47.85 32.59 -41.91
CA ARG A 22 47.46 31.33 -42.57
C ARG A 22 48.10 30.15 -41.82
N HIS A 23 47.29 29.29 -41.21
CA HIS A 23 47.78 28.03 -40.65
C HIS A 23 48.02 26.98 -41.75
N PRO A 24 49.20 26.34 -41.82
CA PRO A 24 49.61 25.42 -42.89
C PRO A 24 49.06 23.99 -42.75
N PHE A 25 47.97 23.81 -42.00
CA PHE A 25 47.30 22.52 -41.81
C PHE A 25 45.83 22.58 -42.21
N ALA A 26 45.53 23.22 -43.34
CA ALA A 26 44.25 23.08 -44.01
C ALA A 26 44.09 21.61 -44.46
N VAL A 27 43.46 20.80 -43.61
CA VAL A 27 42.97 19.47 -43.96
C VAL A 27 41.57 19.65 -44.54
N ALA A 28 41.40 19.03 -45.70
CA ALA A 28 40.28 19.17 -46.60
C ALA A 28 38.91 18.91 -45.95
N ASP A 29 37.95 19.67 -46.46
CA ASP A 29 36.51 19.47 -46.37
C ASP A 29 36.13 18.02 -46.71
N SER A 30 35.86 17.20 -45.70
CA SER A 30 35.17 15.92 -45.84
C SER A 30 33.82 16.04 -45.14
N GLY A 31 32.81 16.45 -45.92
CA GLY A 31 31.44 16.68 -45.50
C GLY A 31 30.72 15.42 -45.05
N ILE A 32 30.95 15.00 -43.80
CA ILE A 32 30.06 14.11 -43.08
C ILE A 32 29.63 14.87 -41.82
N SER A 33 28.61 15.68 -42.01
CA SER A 33 27.96 16.46 -40.96
C SER A 33 27.43 15.52 -39.87
N ASP A 34 27.77 15.80 -38.61
CA ASP A 34 27.23 15.14 -37.41
C ASP A 34 25.69 15.09 -37.40
N ALA A 35 25.04 16.00 -38.14
CA ALA A 35 23.59 16.01 -38.33
C ALA A 35 23.05 14.74 -39.01
N VAL A 36 23.77 14.18 -39.99
CA VAL A 36 23.31 12.97 -40.71
C VAL A 36 23.38 11.74 -39.81
N ARG A 37 24.36 11.70 -38.90
CA ARG A 37 24.49 10.63 -37.91
C ARG A 37 23.39 10.72 -36.84
N ALA A 38 23.03 11.92 -36.41
CA ALA A 38 21.93 12.15 -35.47
C ALA A 38 20.55 11.78 -36.05
N GLU A 39 20.31 12.03 -37.35
CA GLU A 39 19.09 11.62 -38.03
C GLU A 39 18.97 10.09 -38.18
N ALA A 40 20.08 9.40 -38.43
CA ALA A 40 20.10 7.94 -38.53
C ALA A 40 19.80 7.26 -37.18
N ASP A 41 20.31 7.79 -36.05
CA ASP A 41 20.02 7.26 -34.71
C ASP A 41 18.59 7.58 -34.23
N ALA A 42 18.00 8.70 -34.69
CA ALA A 42 16.62 9.05 -34.37
C ALA A 42 15.60 8.05 -34.98
N LEU A 43 15.91 7.47 -36.15
CA LEU A 43 15.03 6.54 -36.86
C LEU A 43 15.05 5.12 -36.27
N LEU A 44 16.05 4.77 -35.46
CA LEU A 44 16.17 3.47 -34.79
C LEU A 44 15.67 3.50 -33.34
N THR A 45 15.26 4.65 -32.83
CA THR A 45 14.71 4.77 -31.48
C THR A 45 13.26 4.28 -31.48
N PRO A 46 12.90 3.20 -30.75
CA PRO A 46 11.51 2.78 -30.64
C PRO A 46 10.68 3.95 -30.11
N PRO A 47 9.46 4.19 -30.64
CA PRO A 47 8.67 5.35 -30.24
C PRO A 47 8.51 5.34 -28.73
N ALA A 48 8.89 6.45 -28.09
CA ALA A 48 8.77 6.63 -26.65
C ALA A 48 7.37 6.18 -26.24
N VAL A 49 7.30 5.07 -25.49
CA VAL A 49 6.07 4.54 -24.94
C VAL A 49 5.54 5.64 -24.03
N LYS A 50 4.55 6.40 -24.53
CA LYS A 50 3.84 7.39 -23.73
C LYS A 50 3.40 6.66 -22.46
N PRO A 51 3.80 7.10 -21.25
CA PRO A 51 3.39 6.43 -20.04
C PRO A 51 1.87 6.37 -20.10
N ARG A 52 1.32 5.16 -20.08
CA ARG A 52 -0.13 4.94 -20.00
C ARG A 52 -0.57 5.67 -18.75
N THR A 53 -1.11 6.87 -18.89
CA THR A 53 -1.81 7.57 -17.83
C THR A 53 -3.05 6.75 -17.56
N THR A 54 -2.93 5.76 -16.69
CA THR A 54 -4.09 5.19 -16.05
C THR A 54 -4.83 6.36 -15.42
N PRO A 55 -6.15 6.52 -15.66
CA PRO A 55 -6.89 7.55 -14.98
C PRO A 55 -6.67 7.32 -13.49
N ARG A 56 -6.07 8.30 -12.80
CA ARG A 56 -5.90 8.27 -11.35
C ARG A 56 -7.29 8.10 -10.77
N ARG A 57 -7.66 6.87 -10.41
CA ARG A 57 -8.78 6.64 -9.50
C ARG A 57 -8.47 7.54 -8.31
N GLN A 58 -9.40 8.43 -7.97
CA GLN A 58 -9.26 9.32 -6.83
C GLN A 58 -8.97 8.44 -5.61
N GLN A 59 -7.73 8.47 -5.16
CA GLN A 59 -7.25 7.56 -4.14
C GLN A 59 -7.82 8.08 -2.82
N ARG A 60 -8.66 7.26 -2.18
CA ARG A 60 -9.21 7.55 -0.87
C ARG A 60 -8.14 7.23 0.18
N PHE A 61 -7.71 8.23 0.94
CA PHE A 61 -6.70 8.08 1.98
C PHE A 61 -7.33 7.76 3.35
N HIS A 62 -8.50 8.34 3.62
CA HIS A 62 -9.17 8.28 4.91
C HIS A 62 -10.69 8.30 4.76
N ARG A 63 -11.38 7.99 5.86
CA ARG A 63 -12.85 7.87 5.96
C ARG A 63 -13.43 8.73 7.08
N LEU A 64 -12.81 9.90 7.31
CA LEU A 64 -13.20 10.84 8.38
C LEU A 64 -14.68 11.23 8.32
N ALA A 65 -15.22 11.45 7.12
CA ALA A 65 -16.62 11.83 6.94
C ALA A 65 -17.57 10.75 7.48
N ASP A 66 -17.32 9.49 7.14
CA ASP A 66 -18.13 8.35 7.55
C ASP A 66 -18.05 8.14 9.07
N VAL A 67 -16.82 8.13 9.62
CA VAL A 67 -16.62 7.94 11.05
C VAL A 67 -17.23 9.08 11.86
N ARG A 68 -17.08 10.32 11.41
CA ARG A 68 -17.72 11.48 12.06
C ARG A 68 -19.24 11.34 12.10
N GLN A 69 -19.86 10.90 11.00
CA GLN A 69 -21.30 10.68 10.93
C GLN A 69 -21.75 9.55 11.86
N GLN A 70 -20.99 8.45 11.93
CA GLN A 70 -21.27 7.33 12.84
C GLN A 70 -21.19 7.75 14.31
N GLN A 71 -20.23 8.61 14.67
CA GLN A 71 -20.10 9.16 16.02
C GLN A 71 -21.11 10.29 16.33
N GLY A 72 -21.93 10.71 15.35
CA GLY A 72 -22.92 11.77 15.54
C GLY A 72 -22.32 13.17 15.78
N VAL A 73 -21.03 13.37 15.47
CA VAL A 73 -20.35 14.65 15.72
C VAL A 73 -20.58 15.60 14.54
N THR A 74 -21.03 16.83 14.81
CA THR A 74 -21.18 17.83 13.74
C THR A 74 -19.81 18.37 13.31
N LEU A 75 -19.65 18.69 12.02
CA LEU A 75 -18.41 19.27 11.50
C LEU A 75 -18.05 20.60 12.20
N ARG A 76 -19.05 21.35 12.67
CA ARG A 76 -18.85 22.56 13.48
C ARG A 76 -18.21 22.28 14.83
N ASN A 77 -18.59 21.17 15.47
CA ASN A 77 -17.98 20.74 16.71
C ASN A 77 -16.52 20.32 16.48
N VAL A 78 -16.26 19.60 15.38
CA VAL A 78 -14.89 19.23 14.99
C VAL A 78 -14.01 20.46 14.78
N ALA A 79 -14.43 21.41 13.95
CA ALA A 79 -13.68 22.63 13.70
C ALA A 79 -13.38 23.41 14.99
N ARG A 80 -14.36 23.49 15.90
CA ARG A 80 -14.19 24.16 17.20
C ARG A 80 -13.18 23.43 18.10
N ARG A 81 -13.26 22.09 18.22
CA ARG A 81 -12.36 21.30 19.08
C ARG A 81 -10.94 21.24 18.53
N LEU A 82 -10.78 21.19 17.20
CA LEU A 82 -9.48 21.26 16.53
C LEU A 82 -8.89 22.69 16.52
N GLY A 83 -9.68 23.72 16.80
CA GLY A 83 -9.24 25.11 16.71
C GLY A 83 -8.98 25.60 15.28
N VAL A 84 -9.60 24.96 14.28
CA VAL A 84 -9.44 25.29 12.86
C VAL A 84 -10.69 25.95 12.28
N GLU A 85 -10.53 26.63 11.15
CA GLU A 85 -11.63 27.24 10.44
C GLU A 85 -12.53 26.16 9.80
N MET A 86 -13.82 26.46 9.63
CA MET A 86 -14.80 25.50 9.11
C MET A 86 -14.44 25.03 7.69
N SER A 87 -13.91 25.92 6.85
CA SER A 87 -13.48 25.56 5.50
C SER A 87 -12.33 24.55 5.50
N VAL A 88 -11.41 24.67 6.46
CA VAL A 88 -10.27 23.75 6.64
C VAL A 88 -10.78 22.39 7.09
N ALA A 89 -11.67 22.33 8.08
CA ALA A 89 -12.27 21.07 8.52
C ALA A 89 -13.05 20.39 7.38
N ARG A 90 -13.77 21.16 6.55
CA ARG A 90 -14.45 20.64 5.34
C ARG A 90 -13.47 20.08 4.32
N ARG A 91 -12.31 20.73 4.13
CA ARG A 91 -11.29 20.26 3.20
C ARG A 91 -10.64 18.97 3.71
N GLN A 92 -10.30 18.93 4.99
CA GLN A 92 -9.72 17.74 5.64
C GLN A 92 -10.67 16.54 5.61
N GLU A 93 -11.98 16.78 5.70
CA GLU A 93 -13.00 15.72 5.64
C GLU A 93 -13.05 15.00 4.27
N GLN A 94 -12.58 15.63 3.19
CA GLN A 94 -12.58 15.02 1.86
C GLN A 94 -11.63 13.82 1.81
N GLU A 95 -12.12 12.65 1.40
CA GLU A 95 -11.39 11.37 1.41
C GLU A 95 -10.08 11.39 0.60
N ASP A 96 -9.95 12.29 -0.37
CA ASP A 96 -8.78 12.49 -1.24
C ASP A 96 -7.78 13.54 -0.70
N CYS A 97 -8.09 14.17 0.43
CA CYS A 97 -7.21 15.16 1.05
C CYS A 97 -6.04 14.46 1.74
N ASP A 98 -4.81 14.77 1.34
CA ASP A 98 -3.64 14.32 2.11
C ASP A 98 -3.61 15.05 3.46
N LEU A 99 -3.53 14.29 4.55
CA LEU A 99 -3.57 14.79 5.93
C LEU A 99 -2.24 14.52 6.61
N ARG A 100 -1.73 15.52 7.34
CA ARG A 100 -0.60 15.28 8.23
C ARG A 100 -1.03 14.35 9.35
N ILE A 101 -0.11 13.51 9.81
CA ILE A 101 -0.35 12.60 10.94
C ILE A 101 -0.80 13.38 12.19
N SER A 102 -0.24 14.58 12.42
CA SER A 102 -0.66 15.47 13.51
C SER A 102 -2.13 15.86 13.43
N ASP A 103 -2.60 16.15 12.21
CA ASP A 103 -3.99 16.54 11.99
C ASP A 103 -4.90 15.34 12.21
N LEU A 104 -4.51 14.16 11.69
CA LEU A 104 -5.23 12.91 11.87
C LEU A 104 -5.34 12.51 13.36
N LEU A 105 -4.29 12.73 14.15
CA LEU A 105 -4.32 12.55 15.62
C LEU A 105 -5.27 13.54 16.30
N GLY A 106 -5.33 14.79 15.84
CA GLY A 106 -6.34 15.73 16.32
C GLY A 106 -7.77 15.23 16.04
N TRP A 107 -8.02 14.71 14.83
CA TRP A 107 -9.31 14.09 14.48
C TRP A 107 -9.62 12.87 15.36
N GLN A 108 -8.62 12.05 15.67
CA GLN A 108 -8.72 10.91 16.59
C GLN A 108 -9.22 11.35 17.98
N GLU A 109 -8.60 12.39 18.56
CA GLU A 109 -8.98 12.91 19.88
C GLU A 109 -10.38 13.50 19.90
N VAL A 110 -10.79 14.13 18.80
CA VAL A 110 -12.11 14.75 18.68
C VAL A 110 -13.23 13.74 18.48
N LEU A 111 -12.95 12.68 17.73
CA LEU A 111 -13.90 11.61 17.43
C LEU A 111 -13.86 10.46 18.45
N GLU A 112 -12.85 10.42 19.31
CA GLU A 112 -12.67 9.41 20.37
C GLU A 112 -12.62 7.96 19.83
N VAL A 113 -12.04 7.80 18.64
CA VAL A 113 -11.85 6.52 17.94
C VAL A 113 -10.37 6.26 17.72
N PRO A 114 -9.89 5.02 17.60
CA PRO A 114 -8.49 4.75 17.28
C PRO A 114 -8.14 5.22 15.86
N ILE A 115 -6.90 5.67 15.65
CA ILE A 115 -6.41 6.20 14.35
C ILE A 115 -6.61 5.24 13.17
N ALA A 116 -6.59 3.93 13.44
CA ALA A 116 -6.83 2.89 12.43
C ALA A 116 -8.22 2.97 11.80
N GLU A 117 -9.25 3.38 12.56
CA GLU A 117 -10.63 3.51 12.06
C GLU A 117 -10.80 4.70 11.11
N LEU A 118 -9.92 5.70 11.20
CA LEU A 118 -9.96 6.89 10.36
C LEU A 118 -9.37 6.63 8.98
N LEU A 119 -8.52 5.61 8.83
CA LEU A 119 -7.82 5.30 7.60
C LEU A 119 -8.66 4.38 6.71
N VAL A 120 -8.53 4.54 5.39
CA VAL A 120 -9.10 3.55 4.46
C VAL A 120 -8.15 2.37 4.44
N GLU A 121 -8.67 1.17 4.73
CA GLU A 121 -7.96 -0.06 4.45
C GLU A 121 -7.58 -0.06 2.96
N ALA A 122 -6.29 -0.11 2.66
CA ALA A 122 -5.85 -0.21 1.28
C ALA A 122 -6.56 -1.41 0.64
N ASP A 123 -7.30 -1.19 -0.45
CA ASP A 123 -7.93 -2.24 -1.25
C ASP A 123 -6.82 -3.17 -1.77
N GLY A 124 -6.48 -4.15 -0.94
CA GLY A 124 -5.18 -4.81 -0.99
C GLY A 124 -4.85 -5.36 0.37
N GLN A 125 -5.61 -6.38 0.79
CA GLN A 125 -5.28 -7.33 1.86
C GLN A 125 -3.76 -7.39 2.04
N LEU A 126 -3.23 -6.78 3.11
CA LEU A 126 -1.83 -6.89 3.56
C LEU A 126 -0.82 -6.94 2.39
N SER A 127 -0.42 -5.80 1.80
CA SER A 127 0.75 -5.61 0.91
C SER A 127 1.48 -6.91 0.55
N GLY A 128 1.44 -7.36 -0.72
CA GLY A 128 2.02 -8.62 -1.26
C GLY A 128 2.93 -9.44 -0.34
N PRO A 129 4.09 -8.91 0.09
CA PRO A 129 5.01 -9.59 1.00
C PRO A 129 4.42 -10.06 2.35
N VAL A 130 3.50 -9.30 2.96
CA VAL A 130 2.89 -9.64 4.25
C VAL A 130 1.84 -10.74 4.08
N LEU A 131 1.02 -10.67 3.02
CA LEU A 131 0.05 -11.72 2.70
C LEU A 131 0.75 -13.04 2.35
N GLU A 132 1.81 -12.98 1.53
CA GLU A 132 2.65 -14.12 1.19
C GLU A 132 3.26 -14.76 2.44
N ARG A 133 3.87 -13.96 3.32
CA ARG A 133 4.38 -14.44 4.61
C ARG A 133 3.28 -15.07 5.45
N SER A 134 2.10 -14.45 5.54
CA SER A 134 0.99 -14.98 6.34
C SER A 134 0.49 -16.34 5.81
N ARG A 135 0.48 -16.54 4.49
CA ARG A 135 0.12 -17.82 3.86
C ARG A 135 1.17 -18.88 4.14
N MET A 136 2.46 -18.55 4.01
CA MET A 136 3.55 -19.48 4.29
C MET A 136 3.59 -19.88 5.77
N VAL A 137 3.36 -18.94 6.70
CA VAL A 137 3.19 -19.23 8.14
C VAL A 137 2.04 -20.22 8.36
N LYS A 138 0.88 -20.02 7.73
CA LYS A 138 -0.26 -20.96 7.85
C LYS A 138 0.09 -22.35 7.33
N LEU A 139 0.77 -22.44 6.18
CA LEU A 139 1.24 -23.72 5.64
C LEU A 139 2.21 -24.42 6.59
N MET A 140 3.18 -23.69 7.15
CA MET A 140 4.13 -24.23 8.14
C MET A 140 3.41 -24.78 9.36
N LYS A 141 2.48 -24.00 9.95
CA LYS A 141 1.70 -24.45 11.12
C LYS A 141 0.90 -25.71 10.85
N THR A 142 0.31 -25.82 9.66
CA THR A 142 -0.44 -26.99 9.24
C THR A 142 0.48 -28.20 9.06
N ALA A 143 1.61 -28.03 8.37
CA ALA A 143 2.58 -29.10 8.16
C ALA A 143 3.18 -29.59 9.50
N ALA A 144 3.50 -28.67 10.41
CA ALA A 144 3.99 -28.97 11.74
C ALA A 144 2.94 -29.72 12.60
N ALA A 145 1.65 -29.35 12.49
CA ALA A 145 0.55 -30.06 13.15
C ALA A 145 0.32 -31.47 12.59
N ILE A 146 0.47 -31.67 11.28
CA ILE A 146 0.38 -33.00 10.65
C ILE A 146 1.54 -33.87 11.13
N ARG A 147 2.76 -33.32 11.16
CA ARG A 147 3.94 -34.03 11.65
C ARG A 147 3.72 -34.55 13.07
N GLU A 148 3.25 -33.68 13.97
CA GLU A 148 2.97 -34.03 15.38
C GLU A 148 1.89 -35.13 15.53
N GLN A 149 0.90 -35.18 14.64
CA GLN A 149 -0.18 -36.16 14.73
C GLN A 149 0.13 -37.52 14.09
N THR A 150 1.20 -37.65 13.30
CA THR A 150 1.39 -38.79 12.38
C THR A 150 2.63 -39.63 12.63
N ASP A 151 3.19 -39.58 13.84
CA ASP A 151 4.43 -40.27 14.24
C ASP A 151 4.53 -41.72 13.72
N GLY A 152 5.69 -42.04 13.13
CA GLY A 152 6.02 -43.39 12.65
C GLY A 152 5.36 -43.83 11.33
N THR A 153 4.52 -43.00 10.71
CA THR A 153 3.82 -43.34 9.46
C THR A 153 4.51 -42.79 8.20
N ALA A 154 4.09 -43.28 7.02
CA ALA A 154 4.50 -42.69 5.74
C ALA A 154 4.12 -41.20 5.64
N THR A 155 3.02 -40.79 6.30
CA THR A 155 2.53 -39.40 6.37
C THR A 155 3.50 -38.48 7.12
N HIS A 156 4.20 -38.99 8.15
CA HIS A 156 5.23 -38.22 8.85
C HIS A 156 6.40 -37.84 7.93
N ARG A 157 6.82 -38.75 7.04
CA ARG A 157 7.88 -38.47 6.04
C ARG A 157 7.43 -37.38 5.06
N LEU A 158 6.19 -37.44 4.58
CA LEU A 158 5.62 -36.41 3.70
C LEU A 158 5.55 -35.04 4.39
N ALA A 159 5.12 -35.00 5.65
CA ALA A 159 5.08 -33.76 6.43
C ALA A 159 6.48 -33.15 6.64
N ASN A 160 7.50 -33.98 6.91
CA ASN A 160 8.88 -33.51 7.02
C ASN A 160 9.41 -32.93 5.71
N MET A 161 9.13 -33.57 4.57
CA MET A 161 9.52 -33.03 3.25
C MET A 161 8.82 -31.69 2.97
N LEU A 162 7.53 -31.59 3.28
CA LEU A 162 6.78 -30.34 3.09
C LEU A 162 7.35 -29.20 3.96
N ILE A 163 7.72 -29.48 5.22
CA ILE A 163 8.39 -28.51 6.09
C ILE A 163 9.73 -28.08 5.49
N GLY A 164 10.53 -29.03 4.97
CA GLY A 164 11.78 -28.72 4.29
C GLY A 164 11.59 -27.78 3.10
N GLN A 165 10.63 -28.07 2.23
CA GLN A 165 10.29 -27.23 1.07
C GLN A 165 9.82 -25.83 1.47
N ILE A 166 9.07 -25.71 2.57
CA ILE A 166 8.65 -24.41 3.10
C ILE A 166 9.85 -23.61 3.60
N LEU A 167 10.79 -24.24 4.31
CA LEU A 167 12.00 -23.58 4.83
C LEU A 167 12.98 -23.18 3.75
N GLU A 168 13.05 -23.93 2.64
CA GLU A 168 13.83 -23.54 1.46
C GLU A 168 13.31 -22.24 0.84
N ILE A 169 11.99 -22.05 0.84
CA ILE A 169 11.33 -20.84 0.30
C ILE A 169 11.37 -19.69 1.31
N MET A 170 11.22 -19.99 2.61
CA MET A 170 11.06 -19.00 3.67
C MET A 170 11.71 -19.49 4.99
N PRO A 171 13.02 -19.25 5.17
CA PRO A 171 13.78 -19.81 6.30
C PRO A 171 13.38 -19.20 7.64
N GLU A 172 12.81 -17.98 7.65
CA GLU A 172 12.34 -17.34 8.89
C GLU A 172 11.22 -18.11 9.61
N LEU A 173 10.65 -19.15 9.00
CA LEU A 173 9.57 -19.96 9.56
C LEU A 173 10.04 -21.12 10.45
N GLN A 174 11.36 -21.27 10.69
CA GLN A 174 11.93 -22.36 11.48
C GLN A 174 11.32 -22.52 12.89
N ASP A 175 11.00 -21.39 13.53
CA ASP A 175 10.55 -21.37 14.94
C ASP A 175 9.02 -21.33 15.05
N VAL A 176 8.29 -21.50 13.94
CA VAL A 176 6.83 -21.47 13.93
C VAL A 176 6.28 -22.75 14.55
N SER A 177 5.67 -22.61 15.72
CA SER A 177 4.98 -23.73 16.39
C SER A 177 3.73 -24.18 15.61
N PRO A 178 3.36 -25.47 15.70
CA PRO A 178 2.10 -25.98 15.17
C PRO A 178 0.88 -25.15 15.60
N TRP A 179 -0.23 -25.30 14.86
CA TRP A 179 -1.52 -24.83 15.38
C TRP A 179 -1.71 -25.37 16.81
N HIS A 180 -1.98 -24.47 17.76
CA HIS A 180 -2.34 -24.90 19.10
C HIS A 180 -3.54 -25.81 18.94
N GLN A 181 -3.43 -27.05 19.39
CA GLN A 181 -4.56 -27.96 19.43
C GLN A 181 -5.54 -27.42 20.47
N ALA A 182 -6.36 -26.43 20.09
CA ALA A 182 -7.58 -26.08 20.79
C ALA A 182 -8.61 -27.18 20.50
N VAL A 183 -8.27 -28.40 20.89
CA VAL A 183 -9.15 -29.56 20.96
C VAL A 183 -9.08 -30.03 22.40
N GLN A 184 -9.59 -29.21 23.31
CA GLN A 184 -10.31 -29.80 24.42
C GLN A 184 -11.55 -30.42 23.76
N LYS A 185 -11.54 -31.75 23.56
CA LYS A 185 -12.81 -32.45 23.37
C LYS A 185 -13.62 -32.10 24.60
N ARG A 186 -14.67 -31.27 24.45
CA ARG A 186 -15.63 -31.02 25.53
C ARG A 186 -15.99 -32.39 26.06
N THR A 187 -15.63 -32.69 27.30
CA THR A 187 -16.12 -33.92 27.93
C THR A 187 -17.65 -33.77 27.99
N PRO A 188 -18.42 -34.87 28.02
CA PRO A 188 -19.88 -34.77 28.17
C PRO A 188 -20.31 -33.95 29.41
N GLU A 189 -19.42 -33.73 30.36
CA GLU A 189 -19.59 -32.90 31.55
C GLU A 189 -19.47 -31.38 31.26
N ASP A 190 -18.78 -30.98 30.19
CA ASP A 190 -18.59 -29.59 29.74
C ASP A 190 -19.73 -29.07 28.84
N VAL A 191 -20.69 -29.94 28.51
CA VAL A 191 -21.85 -29.59 27.70
C VAL A 191 -22.92 -29.00 28.63
N GLY A 192 -23.10 -27.68 28.58
CA GLY A 192 -24.19 -27.01 29.29
C GLY A 192 -25.57 -27.58 28.90
N ARG A 193 -26.61 -27.27 29.67
CA ARG A 193 -28.00 -27.78 29.53
C ARG A 193 -28.52 -27.92 28.09
N ALA A 194 -28.08 -27.06 27.17
CA ALA A 194 -28.45 -27.09 25.75
C ALA A 194 -28.07 -28.38 25.01
N GLY A 195 -26.97 -29.06 25.36
CA GLY A 195 -26.63 -30.35 24.72
C GLY A 195 -27.14 -31.59 25.46
N ILE A 196 -27.67 -31.42 26.67
CA ILE A 196 -28.39 -32.49 27.40
C ILE A 196 -29.84 -32.59 26.88
N ASN A 197 -30.46 -31.45 26.53
CA ASN A 197 -31.79 -31.40 25.96
C ASN A 197 -31.74 -31.16 24.44
N VAL A 198 -31.29 -32.18 23.70
CA VAL A 198 -31.44 -32.16 22.23
C VAL A 198 -32.92 -32.31 21.91
N VAL A 199 -33.52 -31.27 21.33
CA VAL A 199 -34.89 -31.33 20.81
C VAL A 199 -34.85 -32.02 19.46
N SER A 200 -35.57 -33.13 19.31
CA SER A 200 -35.68 -33.85 18.03
C SER A 200 -36.24 -32.94 16.95
N GLU A 201 -35.69 -33.04 15.72
CA GLU A 201 -36.13 -32.23 14.57
C GLU A 201 -37.62 -32.40 14.24
N GLU A 202 -38.21 -33.55 14.62
CA GLU A 202 -39.64 -33.85 14.50
C GLU A 202 -40.55 -32.82 15.20
N VAL A 203 -40.08 -32.14 16.26
CA VAL A 203 -40.84 -31.09 16.96
C VAL A 203 -41.07 -29.87 16.06
N PHE A 204 -40.22 -29.65 15.07
CA PHE A 204 -40.33 -28.53 14.13
C PHE A 204 -41.10 -28.89 12.85
N GLU A 205 -41.39 -30.16 12.61
CA GLU A 205 -42.09 -30.64 11.40
C GLU A 205 -43.62 -30.63 11.52
N HIS A 206 -44.17 -30.38 12.71
CA HIS A 206 -45.61 -30.27 12.93
C HIS A 206 -46.01 -28.88 13.44
N PRO A 207 -46.29 -27.91 12.54
CA PRO A 207 -46.97 -26.70 12.95
C PRO A 207 -48.41 -27.08 13.36
N THR A 208 -48.68 -27.06 14.66
CA THR A 208 -50.05 -27.17 15.18
C THR A 208 -50.86 -25.97 14.71
N THR A 209 -51.89 -26.23 13.91
CA THR A 209 -52.98 -25.32 13.54
C THR A 209 -53.74 -24.83 14.77
#